data_AF-A0A135VPZ8-F1
#
_entry.id   AF-A0A135VPZ8-F1
#
_cell.length_a   1.000
_cell.length_b   1.000
_cell.length_c   1.000
_cell.angle_alpha   90.00
_cell.angle_beta   90.00
_cell.angle_gamma   90.00
#
_symmetry.space_group_name_H-M   'P 1'
#
loop_
_entity.id
_entity.type
_entity.pdbx_description
1 polymer ?
#
loop_
_entity_poly.entity_id
_entity_poly.type
_entity_poly.pdbx_seq_one_letter_code
_entity_poly.pdbx_strand_id
1 'polypeptide(L)'
;EWRAFTAEERNSRARTGSPMTLTMADKGLATTIGWSDRDANGRAIAANSRAAIYRMRKWQIRTLVHSSQHRNLSIAMSEMDRLTSQLGVPQETKETSALIYRKALSRRLVRGRSIEGMVAATIYLSCRIHKIPRQLDEIVTEARVNRKELGQCVRLILRNVDVKVPIPSANDLMPRISADLGLDGKTVLTAMGIINDARERGITAGKDPGGLAAAALYIAGIIEDDRRTQREIAEASNVTEVTVRNRYKDLANSLQITIKP
;
A
#
# COMPACT_ATOMS: atom_id res chain seq x y z
N GLU A 1 0.69 12.47 36.42
CA GLU A 1 1.86 12.75 35.56
C GLU A 1 1.69 12.34 34.09
N TRP A 2 0.92 11.28 33.76
CA TRP A 2 0.70 10.83 32.37
C TRP A 2 -0.56 11.39 31.68
N ARG A 3 -1.40 12.15 32.40
CA ARG A 3 -2.55 12.82 31.78
C ARG A 3 -2.04 13.98 30.94
N ALA A 4 -2.27 13.88 29.65
CA ALA A 4 -2.06 14.93 28.67
C ALA A 4 -3.35 15.05 27.86
N PHE A 5 -3.80 16.27 27.63
CA PHE A 5 -5.04 16.55 26.90
C PHE A 5 -4.77 16.86 25.42
N THR A 6 -3.52 17.14 25.06
CA THR A 6 -3.07 17.36 23.68
C THR A 6 -1.88 16.46 23.31
N ALA A 7 -1.66 16.25 22.01
CA ALA A 7 -0.55 15.44 21.51
C ALA A 7 0.83 16.03 21.86
N GLU A 8 0.97 17.36 21.84
CA GLU A 8 2.22 18.05 22.23
C GLU A 8 2.51 17.97 23.73
N GLU A 9 1.48 18.12 24.56
CA GLU A 9 1.62 17.94 26.00
C GLU A 9 1.98 16.48 26.35
N ARG A 10 1.46 15.53 25.57
CA ARG A 10 1.81 14.10 25.68
C ARG A 10 3.27 13.85 25.29
N ASN A 11 3.72 14.40 24.17
CA ASN A 11 5.08 14.22 23.67
C ASN A 11 6.14 14.90 24.56
N SER A 12 5.83 16.08 25.12
CA SER A 12 6.74 16.79 26.02
C SER A 12 6.85 16.14 27.41
N ARG A 13 5.78 15.53 27.90
CA ARG A 13 5.77 14.81 29.19
C ARG A 13 6.20 13.36 29.09
N ALA A 14 6.17 12.76 27.89
CA ALA A 14 6.64 11.41 27.67
C ALA A 14 8.15 11.32 27.92
N ARG A 15 8.53 10.70 29.05
CA ARG A 15 9.93 10.33 29.34
C ARG A 15 10.29 8.92 28.85
N THR A 16 9.35 8.25 28.17
CA THR A 16 9.55 6.95 27.55
C THR A 16 10.01 7.14 26.10
N GLY A 17 10.83 6.23 25.61
CA GLY A 17 11.20 6.21 24.19
C GLY A 17 10.00 6.00 23.26
N SER A 18 10.25 6.08 21.95
CA SER A 18 9.25 5.81 20.92
C SER A 18 8.65 4.41 21.06
N PRO A 19 7.37 4.20 20.69
CA PRO A 19 6.78 2.87 20.68
C PRO A 19 7.51 1.96 19.69
N MET A 20 7.50 0.66 19.97
CA MET A 20 8.03 -0.33 19.03
C MET A 20 7.19 -0.35 17.76
N THR A 21 7.85 -0.35 16.59
CA THR A 21 7.16 -0.45 15.30
C THR A 21 7.85 -1.45 14.39
N LEU A 22 7.08 -2.18 13.59
CA LEU A 22 7.64 -3.18 12.67
C LEU A 22 8.35 -2.55 11.46
N THR A 23 8.09 -1.27 11.20
CA THR A 23 8.69 -0.51 10.08
C THR A 23 10.14 -0.13 10.32
N MET A 24 10.66 -0.26 11.54
CA MET A 24 12.08 -0.12 11.82
C MET A 24 12.77 -1.49 11.79
N ALA A 25 14.01 -1.56 11.29
CA ALA A 25 14.74 -2.82 11.13
C ALA A 25 14.92 -3.60 12.45
N ASP A 26 15.19 -2.87 13.53
CA ASP A 26 15.39 -3.32 14.91
C ASP A 26 14.11 -3.25 15.77
N LYS A 27 12.99 -2.85 15.17
CA LYS A 27 11.71 -2.57 15.83
C LYS A 27 11.73 -1.40 16.84
N GLY A 28 12.71 -0.51 16.75
CA GLY A 28 12.87 0.62 17.68
C GLY A 28 13.49 0.24 19.03
N LEU A 29 14.20 -0.89 19.10
CA LEU A 29 14.90 -1.34 20.31
C LEU A 29 16.25 -0.66 20.52
N ALA A 30 16.91 -0.26 19.45
CA ALA A 30 18.21 0.37 19.49
C ALA A 30 18.11 1.89 19.48
N THR A 31 18.89 2.52 20.35
CA THR A 31 19.14 3.96 20.31
C THR A 31 20.17 4.31 19.24
N THR A 32 20.15 5.55 18.73
CA THR A 32 21.16 6.10 17.83
C THR A 32 21.87 7.29 18.46
N ILE A 33 23.20 7.36 18.36
CA ILE A 33 23.98 8.52 18.75
C ILE A 33 23.91 9.52 17.61
N GLY A 34 23.25 10.66 17.85
CA GLY A 34 23.11 11.73 16.86
C GLY A 34 24.45 12.26 16.35
N TRP A 35 24.46 12.71 15.09
CA TRP A 35 25.61 13.34 14.46
C TRP A 35 25.80 14.81 14.86
N SER A 36 24.83 15.38 15.59
CA SER A 36 24.98 16.69 16.21
C SER A 36 26.14 16.67 17.21
N ASP A 37 27.09 17.58 17.06
CA ASP A 37 28.17 17.78 18.05
C ASP A 37 27.67 18.61 19.24
N ARG A 38 26.47 18.28 19.72
CA ARG A 38 25.81 18.86 20.89
C ARG A 38 25.33 17.75 21.82
N ASP A 39 25.36 18.02 23.12
CA ASP A 39 24.83 17.13 24.15
C ASP A 39 23.29 17.19 24.21
N ALA A 40 22.67 16.37 25.07
CA ALA A 40 21.22 16.35 25.27
C ALA A 40 20.65 17.69 25.77
N ASN A 41 21.47 18.55 26.37
CA ASN A 41 21.11 19.89 26.83
C ASN A 41 21.44 20.98 25.79
N GLY A 42 21.86 20.61 24.58
CA GLY A 42 22.19 21.52 23.49
C GLY A 42 23.58 22.18 23.56
N ARG A 43 24.42 21.83 24.55
CA ARG A 43 25.78 22.38 24.71
C ARG A 43 26.73 21.74 23.71
N ALA A 44 27.66 22.53 23.17
CA ALA A 44 28.64 22.03 22.21
C ALA A 44 29.61 21.03 22.86
N ILE A 45 29.85 19.93 22.16
CA ILE A 45 30.82 18.91 22.58
C ILE A 45 32.24 19.47 22.42
N ALA A 46 33.02 19.39 23.50
CA ALA A 46 34.40 19.86 23.53
C ALA A 46 35.28 19.12 22.49
N ALA A 47 36.20 19.85 21.85
CA ALA A 47 36.99 19.35 20.72
C ALA A 47 37.78 18.08 21.04
N ASN A 48 38.32 17.98 22.27
CA ASN A 48 39.05 16.80 22.77
C ASN A 48 38.18 15.53 22.81
N SER A 49 36.91 15.66 23.19
CA SER A 49 35.95 14.55 23.31
C SER A 49 35.28 14.17 21.99
N ARG A 50 35.28 15.08 21.00
CA ARG A 50 34.63 14.89 19.70
C ARG A 50 35.17 13.67 18.95
N ALA A 51 36.48 13.45 18.98
CA ALA A 51 37.10 12.29 18.34
C ALA A 51 36.65 10.97 18.99
N ALA A 52 36.48 10.94 20.31
CA ALA A 52 35.98 9.76 21.02
C ALA A 52 34.52 9.47 20.68
N ILE A 53 33.67 10.49 20.64
CA ILE A 53 32.25 10.36 20.27
C ILE A 53 32.10 9.92 18.82
N TYR A 54 32.90 10.46 17.91
CA TYR A 54 32.91 10.00 16.52
C TYR A 54 33.29 8.51 16.39
N ARG A 55 34.26 8.03 17.20
CA ARG A 55 34.56 6.58 17.26
C ARG A 55 33.37 5.79 17.81
N MET A 56 32.69 6.28 18.86
CA MET A 56 31.49 5.62 19.39
C MET A 56 30.36 5.53 18.34
N ARG A 57 30.09 6.61 17.58
CA ARG A 57 29.14 6.61 16.46
C ARG A 57 29.49 5.53 15.43
N LYS A 58 30.77 5.46 15.02
CA LYS A 58 31.25 4.43 14.09
C LYS A 58 31.04 3.02 14.64
N TRP A 59 31.38 2.78 15.90
CA TRP A 59 31.20 1.46 16.54
C TRP A 59 29.73 1.08 16.63
N GLN A 60 28.86 2.01 17.03
CA GLN A 60 27.42 1.77 17.11
C GLN A 60 26.84 1.34 15.75
N ILE A 61 27.13 2.07 14.66
CA ILE A 61 26.63 1.73 13.31
C ILE A 61 27.09 0.32 12.91
N ARG A 62 28.35 -0.03 13.21
CA ARG A 62 28.89 -1.37 12.90
C ARG A 62 28.18 -2.47 13.68
N THR A 63 27.90 -2.26 14.96
CA THR A 63 27.19 -3.24 15.81
C THR A 63 25.74 -3.43 15.37
N LEU A 64 25.06 -2.36 14.96
CA LEU A 64 23.67 -2.44 14.50
C LEU A 64 23.53 -3.22 13.19
N VAL A 65 24.43 -3.03 12.23
CA VAL A 65 24.37 -3.68 10.90
C VAL A 65 25.26 -4.93 10.83
N HIS A 66 25.34 -5.70 11.91
CA HIS A 66 26.24 -6.87 11.99
C HIS A 66 25.74 -8.08 11.18
N SER A 67 24.43 -8.26 11.02
CA SER A 67 23.86 -9.39 10.29
C SER A 67 23.40 -9.02 8.88
N SER A 68 23.55 -9.96 7.94
CA SER A 68 23.07 -9.80 6.56
C SER A 68 21.56 -9.58 6.49
N GLN A 69 20.81 -10.25 7.37
CA GLN A 69 19.37 -10.07 7.52
C GLN A 69 19.01 -8.66 8.00
N HIS A 70 19.74 -8.12 8.98
CA HIS A 70 19.48 -6.77 9.48
C HIS A 70 19.81 -5.71 8.43
N ARG A 71 20.90 -5.90 7.67
CA ARG A 71 21.23 -5.03 6.53
C ARG A 71 20.12 -5.03 5.48
N ASN A 72 19.63 -6.21 5.12
CA ASN A 72 18.52 -6.36 4.17
C ASN A 72 17.24 -5.66 4.69
N LEU A 73 16.90 -5.88 5.96
CA LEU A 73 15.76 -5.22 6.61
C LEU A 73 15.89 -3.70 6.60
N SER A 74 17.07 -3.15 6.88
CA SER A 74 17.30 -1.70 6.84
C SER A 74 17.03 -1.11 5.46
N ILE A 75 17.49 -1.77 4.40
CA ILE A 75 17.26 -1.33 3.01
C ILE A 75 15.77 -1.47 2.68
N ALA A 76 15.17 -2.63 2.99
CA ALA A 76 13.78 -2.92 2.69
C ALA A 76 12.80 -1.97 3.38
N MET A 77 13.05 -1.61 4.64
CA MET A 77 12.20 -0.69 5.38
C MET A 77 12.30 0.75 4.84
N SER A 78 13.49 1.17 4.40
CA SER A 78 13.67 2.46 3.72
C SER A 78 12.94 2.51 2.37
N GLU A 79 13.04 1.45 1.58
CA GLU A 79 12.30 1.35 0.30
C GLU A 79 10.79 1.28 0.52
N MET A 80 10.35 0.59 1.59
CA MET A 80 8.94 0.53 1.95
C MET A 80 8.42 1.92 2.29
N ASP A 81 9.17 2.69 3.07
CA ASP A 81 8.81 4.07 3.43
C ASP A 81 8.68 4.97 2.20
N ARG A 82 9.65 4.90 1.28
CA ARG A 82 9.60 5.62 0.00
C ARG A 82 8.32 5.27 -0.78
N LEU A 83 8.08 3.98 -1.03
CA LEU A 83 6.95 3.52 -1.84
C LEU A 83 5.60 3.81 -1.19
N THR A 84 5.45 3.65 0.13
CA THR A 84 4.19 3.98 0.81
C THR A 84 3.90 5.46 0.80
N SER A 85 4.94 6.30 0.87
CA SER A 85 4.81 7.75 0.78
C SER A 85 4.34 8.18 -0.62
N GLN A 86 4.93 7.61 -1.67
CA GLN A 86 4.52 7.88 -3.06
C GLN A 86 3.09 7.41 -3.35
N LEU A 87 2.69 6.24 -2.85
CA LEU A 87 1.36 5.67 -3.06
C LEU A 87 0.26 6.24 -2.14
N GLY A 88 0.62 7.15 -1.21
CA GLY A 88 -0.29 7.72 -0.22
C GLY A 88 -0.96 6.66 0.67
N VAL A 89 -0.21 5.63 1.07
CA VAL A 89 -0.73 4.49 1.83
C VAL A 89 -0.66 4.77 3.35
N PRO A 90 -1.71 4.49 4.14
CA PRO A 90 -1.70 4.72 5.58
C PRO A 90 -0.62 3.92 6.34
N GLN A 91 -0.21 4.45 7.50
CA GLN A 91 0.82 3.84 8.35
C GLN A 91 0.44 2.41 8.80
N GLU A 92 -0.84 2.13 9.07
CA GLU A 92 -1.30 0.78 9.46
C GLU A 92 -1.05 -0.28 8.37
N THR A 93 -1.28 0.10 7.11
CA THR A 93 -1.00 -0.74 5.95
C THR A 93 0.51 -0.94 5.77
N LYS A 94 1.32 0.09 6.04
CA LYS A 94 2.78 -0.01 6.05
C LYS A 94 3.30 -0.98 7.13
N GLU A 95 2.74 -0.92 8.34
CA GLU A 95 3.10 -1.86 9.41
C GLU A 95 2.75 -3.31 9.05
N THR A 96 1.59 -3.51 8.44
CA THR A 96 1.18 -4.83 7.93
C THR A 96 2.13 -5.33 6.85
N SER A 97 2.56 -4.45 5.95
CA SER A 97 3.56 -4.77 4.92
C SER A 97 4.89 -5.19 5.53
N ALA A 98 5.36 -4.45 6.55
CA ALA A 98 6.57 -4.80 7.28
C ALA A 98 6.46 -6.17 7.98
N LEU A 99 5.29 -6.50 8.53
CA LEU A 99 5.03 -7.82 9.11
C LEU A 99 5.14 -8.93 8.04
N ILE A 100 4.50 -8.77 6.89
CA ILE A 100 4.53 -9.77 5.80
C ILE A 100 5.97 -9.92 5.28
N TYR A 101 6.70 -8.82 5.09
CA TYR A 101 8.10 -8.84 4.66
C TYR A 101 8.99 -9.62 5.63
N ARG A 102 8.82 -9.38 6.94
CA ARG A 102 9.56 -10.11 7.97
C ARG A 102 9.27 -11.61 7.95
N LYS A 103 8.00 -11.99 7.77
CA LYS A 103 7.62 -13.40 7.61
C LYS A 103 8.24 -14.02 6.34
N ALA A 104 8.30 -13.27 5.24
CA ALA A 104 8.94 -13.72 4.01
C ALA A 104 10.46 -13.89 4.19
N LEU A 105 11.10 -12.98 4.91
CA LEU A 105 12.53 -13.03 5.24
C LEU A 105 12.86 -14.22 6.15
N SER A 106 12.04 -14.50 7.18
CA SER A 106 12.25 -15.67 8.05
C SER A 106 12.15 -16.99 7.30
N ARG A 107 11.33 -17.04 6.23
CA ARG A 107 11.20 -18.19 5.34
C ARG A 107 12.22 -18.19 4.18
N ARG A 108 13.21 -17.29 4.21
CA ARG A 108 14.29 -17.14 3.22
C ARG A 108 13.82 -16.89 1.77
N LEU A 109 12.61 -16.33 1.58
CA LEU A 109 12.02 -16.09 0.25
C LEU A 109 12.64 -14.91 -0.51
N VAL A 110 13.36 -14.03 0.21
CA VAL A 110 13.97 -12.81 -0.35
C VAL A 110 15.31 -13.09 -1.04
N ARG A 111 15.97 -14.22 -0.74
CA ARG A 111 17.30 -14.53 -1.27
C ARG A 111 17.24 -14.79 -2.78
N GLY A 112 18.05 -14.06 -3.56
CA GLY A 112 18.10 -14.18 -5.02
C GLY A 112 16.97 -13.46 -5.77
N ARG A 113 16.32 -12.48 -5.12
CA ARG A 113 15.27 -11.63 -5.68
C ARG A 113 15.55 -10.16 -5.40
N SER A 114 14.95 -9.27 -6.17
CA SER A 114 15.01 -7.84 -5.90
C SER A 114 14.35 -7.53 -4.56
N ILE A 115 15.04 -6.75 -3.72
CA ILE A 115 14.48 -6.24 -2.47
C ILE A 115 13.27 -5.37 -2.77
N GLU A 116 13.38 -4.51 -3.78
CA GLU A 116 12.31 -3.60 -4.21
C GLU A 116 11.08 -4.37 -4.70
N GLY A 117 11.27 -5.42 -5.50
CA GLY A 117 10.17 -6.28 -5.97
C GLY A 117 9.44 -7.00 -4.83
N MET A 118 10.18 -7.44 -3.83
CA MET A 118 9.60 -8.06 -2.64
C MET A 118 8.83 -7.04 -1.78
N VAL A 119 9.39 -5.84 -1.60
CA VAL A 119 8.73 -4.75 -0.86
C VAL A 119 7.43 -4.32 -1.56
N ALA A 120 7.48 -4.09 -2.87
CA ALA A 120 6.31 -3.73 -3.67
C ALA A 120 5.21 -4.81 -3.58
N ALA A 121 5.59 -6.09 -3.61
CA ALA A 121 4.66 -7.20 -3.43
C ALA A 121 4.03 -7.24 -2.03
N THR A 122 4.80 -6.96 -0.97
CA THR A 122 4.26 -6.90 0.40
C THR A 122 3.32 -5.72 0.61
N ILE A 123 3.58 -4.57 -0.02
CA ILE A 123 2.70 -3.40 0.01
C ILE A 123 1.39 -3.74 -0.71
N TYR A 124 1.46 -4.31 -1.92
CA TYR A 124 0.29 -4.73 -2.69
C TYR A 124 -0.63 -5.66 -1.88
N LEU A 125 -0.05 -6.67 -1.22
CA LEU A 125 -0.82 -7.61 -0.40
C LEU A 125 -1.43 -6.94 0.83
N SER A 126 -0.72 -6.01 1.45
CA SER A 126 -1.23 -5.26 2.60
C SER A 126 -2.40 -4.36 2.22
N CYS A 127 -2.29 -3.67 1.08
CA CYS A 127 -3.39 -2.88 0.52
C CYS A 127 -4.65 -3.72 0.29
N ARG A 128 -4.51 -4.98 -0.17
CA ARG A 128 -5.64 -5.90 -0.30
C ARG A 128 -6.25 -6.31 1.04
N ILE A 129 -5.43 -6.57 2.05
CA ILE A 129 -5.91 -6.94 3.40
C ILE A 129 -6.72 -5.80 4.02
N HIS A 130 -6.25 -4.57 3.86
CA HIS A 130 -6.91 -3.37 4.38
C HIS A 130 -8.06 -2.86 3.52
N LYS A 131 -8.45 -3.59 2.46
CA LYS A 131 -9.51 -3.21 1.50
C LYS A 131 -9.28 -1.83 0.85
N ILE A 132 -8.02 -1.49 0.62
CA ILE A 132 -7.62 -0.32 -0.17
C ILE A 132 -6.88 -0.80 -1.41
N PRO A 133 -7.51 -1.61 -2.29
CA PRO A 133 -6.81 -2.29 -3.36
C PRO A 133 -6.14 -1.29 -4.30
N ARG A 134 -4.84 -1.50 -4.50
CA ARG A 134 -4.05 -0.85 -5.55
C ARG A 134 -4.01 -1.77 -6.75
N GLN A 135 -4.06 -1.23 -7.96
CA GLN A 135 -3.82 -2.05 -9.14
C GLN A 135 -2.33 -2.42 -9.22
N LEU A 136 -2.02 -3.51 -9.91
CA LEU A 136 -0.62 -3.91 -10.09
C LEU A 136 0.17 -2.85 -10.87
N ASP A 137 -0.46 -2.24 -11.87
CA ASP A 137 0.20 -1.30 -12.75
C ASP A 137 0.50 0.02 -12.03
N GLU A 138 -0.38 0.48 -11.12
CA GLU A 138 -0.11 1.63 -10.24
C GLU A 138 1.18 1.44 -9.42
N ILE A 139 1.38 0.24 -8.86
CA ILE A 139 2.58 -0.05 -8.06
C ILE A 139 3.81 -0.14 -8.95
N VAL A 140 3.67 -0.68 -10.16
CA VAL A 140 4.76 -0.77 -11.15
C VAL A 140 5.20 0.61 -11.64
N THR A 141 4.30 1.60 -11.69
CA THR A 141 4.67 2.96 -12.05
C THR A 141 5.59 3.60 -11.00
N GLU A 142 5.31 3.38 -9.72
CA GLU A 142 6.08 3.96 -8.61
C GLU A 142 7.30 3.13 -8.19
N ALA A 143 7.25 1.81 -8.41
CA ALA A 143 8.34 0.89 -8.12
C ALA A 143 9.19 0.65 -9.37
N ARG A 144 10.50 0.54 -9.21
CA ARG A 144 11.44 0.32 -10.33
C ARG A 144 11.51 -1.16 -10.70
N VAL A 145 10.35 -1.80 -10.87
CA VAL A 145 10.21 -3.25 -11.06
C VAL A 145 9.28 -3.57 -12.20
N ASN A 146 9.56 -4.66 -12.91
CA ASN A 146 8.72 -5.09 -14.01
C ASN A 146 7.41 -5.71 -13.51
N ARG A 147 6.31 -5.53 -14.24
CA ARG A 147 5.00 -6.14 -13.93
C ARG A 147 5.07 -7.66 -13.72
N LYS A 148 5.86 -8.35 -14.54
CA LYS A 148 6.08 -9.81 -14.44
C LYS A 148 6.78 -10.18 -13.14
N GLU A 149 7.78 -9.42 -12.74
CA GLU A 149 8.55 -9.64 -11.51
C GLU A 149 7.68 -9.41 -10.28
N LEU A 150 6.91 -8.31 -10.25
CA LEU A 150 5.96 -8.03 -9.17
C LEU A 150 4.95 -9.17 -9.03
N GLY A 151 4.34 -9.61 -10.13
CA GLY A 151 3.39 -10.73 -10.11
C GLY A 151 4.00 -12.05 -9.63
N GLN A 152 5.27 -12.32 -9.95
CA GLN A 152 5.99 -13.49 -9.42
C GLN A 152 6.20 -13.39 -7.90
N CYS A 153 6.62 -12.23 -7.41
CA CYS A 153 6.84 -12.00 -5.98
C CYS A 153 5.53 -12.11 -5.19
N VAL A 154 4.43 -11.54 -5.70
CA VAL A 154 3.09 -11.66 -5.10
C VAL A 154 2.66 -13.12 -4.97
N ARG A 155 2.77 -13.91 -6.05
CA ARG A 155 2.44 -15.35 -6.00
C ARG A 155 3.35 -16.13 -5.05
N LEU A 156 4.63 -15.78 -5.00
CA LEU A 156 5.58 -16.41 -4.10
C LEU A 156 5.20 -16.21 -2.63
N ILE A 157 4.87 -14.97 -2.25
CA ILE A 157 4.44 -14.65 -0.88
C ILE A 157 3.12 -15.36 -0.56
N LEU A 158 2.13 -15.31 -1.44
CA LEU A 158 0.82 -15.95 -1.21
C LEU A 158 0.92 -17.47 -1.00
N ARG A 159 1.84 -18.13 -1.71
CA ARG A 159 2.03 -19.59 -1.57
C ARG A 159 2.80 -19.96 -0.31
N ASN A 160 3.76 -19.12 0.09
CA ASN A 160 4.75 -19.49 1.09
C ASN A 160 4.63 -18.72 2.40
N VAL A 161 3.76 -17.72 2.53
CA VAL A 161 3.55 -16.98 3.77
C VAL A 161 2.10 -17.15 4.18
N ASP A 162 1.90 -17.57 5.43
CA ASP A 162 0.57 -17.78 5.99
C ASP A 162 -0.12 -16.44 6.29
N VAL A 163 -0.77 -15.90 5.26
CA VAL A 163 -1.55 -14.66 5.30
C VAL A 163 -2.84 -14.87 4.51
N LYS A 164 -3.98 -14.66 5.15
CA LYS A 164 -5.28 -14.65 4.49
C LYS A 164 -5.46 -13.32 3.77
N VAL A 165 -5.27 -13.32 2.45
CA VAL A 165 -5.45 -12.14 1.61
C VAL A 165 -6.79 -12.26 0.87
N PRO A 166 -7.75 -11.33 1.08
CA PRO A 166 -9.04 -11.39 0.41
C PRO A 166 -8.89 -11.14 -1.09
N ILE A 167 -9.81 -11.70 -1.88
CA ILE A 167 -9.91 -11.41 -3.32
C ILE A 167 -10.43 -9.97 -3.48
N PRO A 168 -9.82 -9.13 -4.33
CA PRO A 168 -10.28 -7.75 -4.52
C PRO A 168 -11.71 -7.75 -5.08
N SER A 169 -12.59 -6.97 -4.46
CA SER A 169 -13.93 -6.74 -4.97
C SER A 169 -13.94 -5.54 -5.92
N ALA A 170 -14.81 -5.55 -6.93
CA ALA A 170 -15.03 -4.38 -7.78
C ALA A 170 -15.50 -3.16 -6.95
N ASN A 171 -16.28 -3.39 -5.89
CA ASN A 171 -16.73 -2.32 -4.98
C ASN A 171 -15.56 -1.63 -4.26
N ASP A 172 -14.49 -2.35 -3.94
CA ASP A 172 -13.34 -1.79 -3.24
C ASP A 172 -12.52 -0.85 -4.16
N LEU A 173 -12.63 -0.99 -5.48
CA LEU A 173 -11.95 -0.16 -6.48
C LEU A 173 -12.74 1.09 -6.85
N MET A 174 -14.06 1.08 -6.68
CA MET A 174 -14.95 2.15 -7.12
C MET A 174 -14.63 3.52 -6.54
N PRO A 175 -14.41 3.71 -5.21
CA PRO A 175 -14.23 5.03 -4.63
C PRO A 175 -13.06 5.81 -5.23
N ARG A 176 -12.01 5.09 -5.65
CA ARG A 176 -10.88 5.70 -6.33
C ARG A 176 -11.21 6.07 -7.76
N ILE A 177 -11.70 5.11 -8.55
CA ILE A 177 -12.00 5.33 -9.97
C ILE A 177 -13.02 6.46 -10.11
N SER A 178 -14.01 6.55 -9.21
CA SER A 178 -14.97 7.64 -9.17
C SER A 178 -14.37 8.99 -8.81
N ALA A 179 -13.39 9.02 -7.90
CA ALA A 179 -12.68 10.24 -7.55
C ALA A 179 -11.84 10.76 -8.73
N ASP A 180 -11.16 9.86 -9.44
CA ASP A 180 -10.37 10.19 -10.63
C ASP A 180 -11.26 10.71 -11.78
N LEU A 181 -12.50 10.22 -11.89
CA LEU A 181 -13.50 10.65 -12.88
C LEU A 181 -14.34 11.86 -12.43
N GLY A 182 -14.22 12.28 -11.17
CA GLY A 182 -15.06 13.32 -10.58
C GLY A 182 -16.56 13.01 -10.63
N LEU A 183 -16.94 11.75 -10.37
CA LEU A 183 -18.35 11.32 -10.35
C LEU A 183 -19.02 11.68 -9.02
N ASP A 184 -20.33 11.95 -9.06
CA ASP A 184 -21.10 12.20 -7.85
C ASP A 184 -21.28 10.94 -6.99
N GLY A 185 -21.39 11.13 -5.67
CA GLY A 185 -21.57 10.05 -4.70
C GLY A 185 -22.84 9.23 -4.97
N LYS A 186 -23.88 9.86 -5.52
CA LYS A 186 -25.11 9.17 -5.96
C LYS A 186 -24.83 8.15 -7.06
N THR A 187 -24.07 8.55 -8.08
CA THR A 187 -23.63 7.68 -9.19
C THR A 187 -22.82 6.49 -8.69
N VAL A 188 -21.92 6.72 -7.73
CA VAL A 188 -21.10 5.65 -7.13
C VAL A 188 -21.97 4.64 -6.36
N LEU A 189 -22.97 5.12 -5.60
CA LEU A 189 -23.89 4.26 -4.87
C LEU A 189 -24.69 3.37 -5.83
N THR A 190 -25.21 3.94 -6.92
CA THR A 190 -25.93 3.20 -7.97
C THR A 190 -25.01 2.15 -8.61
N ALA A 191 -23.74 2.48 -8.90
CA ALA A 191 -22.77 1.53 -9.43
C ALA A 191 -22.48 0.36 -8.47
N MET A 192 -22.34 0.64 -7.17
CA MET A 192 -22.16 -0.41 -6.15
C MET A 192 -23.37 -1.34 -6.06
N GLY A 193 -24.58 -0.79 -6.19
CA GLY A 193 -25.82 -1.57 -6.28
C GLY A 193 -25.81 -2.55 -7.45
N ILE A 194 -25.47 -2.06 -8.65
CA ILE A 194 -25.35 -2.87 -9.88
C ILE A 194 -24.37 -4.05 -9.68
N ILE A 195 -23.23 -3.83 -9.03
CA ILE A 195 -22.26 -4.91 -8.77
C ILE A 195 -22.78 -5.91 -7.74
N ASN A 196 -23.50 -5.47 -6.72
CA ASN A 196 -24.09 -6.36 -5.73
C ASN A 196 -25.16 -7.25 -6.37
N ASP A 197 -26.05 -6.69 -7.17
CA ASP A 197 -27.06 -7.43 -7.93
C ASP A 197 -26.40 -8.43 -8.90
N ALA A 198 -25.33 -8.01 -9.58
CA ALA A 198 -24.57 -8.88 -10.47
C ALA A 198 -23.89 -10.03 -9.71
N ARG A 199 -23.46 -9.79 -8.47
CA ARG A 199 -22.85 -10.81 -7.60
C ARG A 199 -23.89 -11.83 -7.15
N GLU A 200 -25.08 -11.38 -6.74
CA GLU A 200 -26.19 -12.27 -6.33
C GLU A 200 -26.66 -13.18 -7.45
N ARG A 201 -26.65 -12.68 -8.69
CA ARG A 201 -26.98 -13.47 -9.89
C ARG A 201 -25.82 -14.32 -10.43
N GLY A 202 -24.65 -14.30 -9.79
CA GLY A 202 -23.48 -15.10 -10.19
C GLY A 202 -22.78 -14.63 -11.48
N ILE A 203 -23.06 -13.42 -11.97
CA ILE A 203 -22.53 -12.89 -13.24
C ILE A 203 -21.06 -12.44 -13.11
N THR A 204 -20.63 -12.11 -11.90
CA THR A 204 -19.29 -11.57 -11.61
C THR A 204 -18.18 -12.63 -11.59
N ALA A 205 -18.52 -13.92 -11.60
CA ALA A 205 -17.54 -15.00 -11.47
C ALA A 205 -16.57 -15.06 -12.66
N GLY A 206 -15.26 -15.16 -12.37
CA GLY A 206 -14.21 -15.27 -13.39
C GLY A 206 -13.93 -13.98 -14.18
N LYS A 207 -14.61 -12.87 -13.87
CA LYS A 207 -14.38 -11.57 -14.50
C LYS A 207 -13.42 -10.71 -13.67
N ASP A 208 -12.62 -9.92 -14.37
CA ASP A 208 -11.68 -8.99 -13.72
C ASP A 208 -12.45 -7.90 -12.94
N PRO A 209 -12.12 -7.67 -11.64
CA PRO A 209 -12.79 -6.67 -10.82
C PRO A 209 -12.67 -5.23 -11.34
N GLY A 210 -11.55 -4.86 -11.96
CA GLY A 210 -11.34 -3.53 -12.51
C GLY A 210 -12.27 -3.27 -13.69
N GLY A 211 -12.36 -4.22 -14.62
CA GLY A 211 -13.29 -4.16 -15.74
C GLY A 211 -14.77 -4.14 -15.33
N LEU A 212 -15.12 -4.85 -14.24
CA LEU A 212 -16.48 -4.81 -13.68
C LEU A 212 -16.80 -3.45 -13.06
N ALA A 213 -15.87 -2.90 -12.26
CA ALA A 213 -16.05 -1.58 -11.64
C ALA A 213 -16.22 -0.49 -12.71
N ALA A 214 -15.37 -0.51 -13.74
CA ALA A 214 -15.44 0.40 -14.88
C ALA A 214 -16.79 0.35 -15.60
N ALA A 215 -17.28 -0.86 -15.90
CA ALA A 215 -18.56 -1.03 -16.57
C ALA A 215 -19.76 -0.62 -15.71
N ALA A 216 -19.74 -0.90 -14.41
CA ALA A 216 -20.79 -0.49 -13.49
C ALA A 216 -20.85 1.03 -13.32
N LEU A 217 -19.69 1.71 -13.23
CA LEU A 217 -19.63 3.18 -13.19
C LEU A 217 -20.14 3.80 -14.49
N TYR A 218 -19.82 3.22 -15.64
CA TYR A 218 -20.36 3.68 -16.92
C TYR A 218 -21.89 3.57 -16.99
N ILE A 219 -22.45 2.43 -16.56
CA ILE A 219 -23.91 2.23 -16.54
C ILE A 219 -24.58 3.21 -15.57
N ALA A 220 -24.03 3.36 -14.36
CA ALA A 220 -24.57 4.27 -13.35
C ALA A 220 -24.55 5.73 -13.83
N GLY A 221 -23.48 6.15 -14.51
CA GLY A 221 -23.37 7.50 -15.10
C GLY A 221 -24.44 7.78 -16.15
N ILE A 222 -24.92 6.75 -16.89
CA ILE A 222 -26.04 6.93 -17.83
C ILE A 222 -27.38 7.01 -17.09
N ILE A 223 -27.55 6.26 -15.99
CA ILE A 223 -28.79 6.24 -15.21
C ILE A 223 -29.00 7.57 -14.46
N GLU A 224 -27.94 8.11 -13.87
CA GLU A 224 -27.98 9.32 -13.03
C GLU A 224 -27.69 10.62 -13.81
N ASP A 225 -27.50 10.54 -15.12
CA ASP A 225 -27.12 11.64 -16.01
C ASP A 225 -25.75 12.30 -15.68
N ASP A 226 -24.86 11.56 -15.02
CA ASP A 226 -23.45 11.93 -14.78
C ASP A 226 -22.53 11.16 -15.75
N ARG A 227 -22.65 11.50 -17.04
CA ARG A 227 -22.03 10.73 -18.12
C ARG A 227 -20.51 10.98 -18.20
N ARG A 228 -19.76 9.91 -18.44
CA ARG A 228 -18.34 9.94 -18.85
C ARG A 228 -18.15 9.03 -20.06
N THR A 229 -17.17 9.35 -20.89
CA THR A 229 -16.85 8.56 -22.08
C THR A 229 -16.23 7.21 -21.70
N GLN A 230 -16.39 6.20 -22.57
CA GLN A 230 -15.74 4.90 -22.35
C GLN A 230 -14.21 5.02 -22.26
N ARG A 231 -13.64 6.00 -22.96
CA ARG A 231 -12.20 6.30 -22.93
C ARG A 231 -11.77 6.83 -21.57
N GLU A 232 -12.43 7.86 -21.05
CA GLU A 232 -12.11 8.42 -19.72
C GLU A 232 -12.20 7.35 -18.63
N ILE A 233 -13.25 6.52 -18.67
CA ILE A 233 -13.42 5.42 -17.72
C ILE A 233 -12.33 4.36 -17.88
N ALA A 234 -11.98 4.01 -19.12
CA ALA A 234 -10.91 3.04 -19.38
C ALA A 234 -9.55 3.54 -18.86
N GLU A 235 -9.24 4.82 -19.07
CA GLU A 235 -8.03 5.47 -18.56
C GLU A 235 -8.01 5.48 -17.02
N ALA A 236 -9.09 5.93 -16.37
CA ALA A 236 -9.19 5.98 -14.89
C ALA A 236 -9.16 4.61 -14.22
N SER A 237 -9.72 3.58 -14.86
CA SER A 237 -9.70 2.21 -14.35
C SER A 237 -8.51 1.39 -14.84
N ASN A 238 -7.63 1.97 -15.65
CA ASN A 238 -6.45 1.32 -16.23
C ASN A 238 -6.79 -0.03 -16.90
N VAL A 239 -7.90 -0.05 -17.65
CA VAL A 239 -8.34 -1.15 -18.51
C VAL A 239 -8.49 -0.65 -19.94
N THR A 240 -8.68 -1.56 -20.90
CA THR A 240 -8.90 -1.16 -22.29
C THR A 240 -10.37 -0.79 -22.53
N GLU A 241 -10.63 0.16 -23.43
CA GLU A 241 -11.99 0.54 -23.84
C GLU A 241 -12.84 -0.67 -24.28
N VAL A 242 -12.21 -1.63 -24.97
CA VAL A 242 -12.87 -2.87 -25.41
C VAL A 242 -13.31 -3.71 -24.21
N THR A 243 -12.55 -3.70 -23.12
CA THR A 243 -12.93 -4.39 -21.87
C THR A 243 -14.14 -3.72 -21.25
N VAL A 244 -14.16 -2.39 -21.14
CA VAL A 244 -15.34 -1.63 -20.66
C VAL A 244 -16.55 -1.94 -21.54
N ARG A 245 -16.36 -1.93 -22.86
CA ARG A 245 -17.40 -2.23 -23.87
C ARG A 245 -18.03 -3.60 -23.68
N ASN A 246 -17.20 -4.63 -23.56
CA ASN A 246 -17.69 -5.99 -23.40
C ASN A 246 -18.37 -6.19 -22.04
N ARG A 247 -17.81 -5.62 -20.98
CA ARG A 247 -18.35 -5.75 -19.62
C ARG A 247 -19.65 -4.98 -19.43
N TYR A 248 -19.82 -3.80 -20.04
CA TYR A 248 -21.10 -3.10 -19.96
C TYR A 248 -22.19 -3.90 -20.68
N LYS A 249 -21.92 -4.46 -21.87
CA LYS A 249 -22.92 -5.25 -22.61
C LYS A 249 -23.35 -6.47 -21.81
N ASP A 250 -22.38 -7.17 -21.22
CA ASP A 250 -22.64 -8.31 -20.34
C ASP A 250 -23.54 -7.92 -19.17
N LEU A 251 -23.21 -6.83 -18.45
CA LEU A 251 -23.96 -6.38 -17.28
C LEU A 251 -25.35 -5.88 -17.66
N ALA A 252 -25.47 -5.05 -18.69
CA ALA A 252 -26.75 -4.50 -19.15
C ALA A 252 -27.72 -5.61 -19.58
N ASN A 253 -27.26 -6.59 -20.37
CA ASN A 253 -28.09 -7.70 -20.82
C ASN A 253 -28.51 -8.60 -19.65
N SER A 254 -27.59 -8.91 -18.74
CA SER A 254 -27.85 -9.83 -17.62
C SER A 254 -28.73 -9.21 -16.53
N LEU A 255 -28.67 -7.89 -16.37
CA LEU A 255 -29.47 -7.13 -15.41
C LEU A 255 -30.75 -6.53 -16.02
N GLN A 256 -30.97 -6.69 -17.34
CA GLN A 256 -32.09 -6.12 -18.08
C GLN A 256 -32.22 -4.60 -17.90
N ILE A 257 -31.08 -3.91 -17.79
CA ILE A 257 -31.05 -2.46 -17.59
C ILE A 257 -31.38 -1.81 -18.93
N THR A 258 -32.49 -1.08 -18.98
CA THR A 258 -32.89 -0.32 -20.17
C THR A 258 -32.09 0.99 -20.20
N ILE A 259 -31.04 1.00 -21.00
CA ILE A 259 -30.20 2.18 -21.19
C ILE A 259 -30.86 3.05 -22.26
N LYS A 260 -31.36 4.23 -21.88
CA LYS A 260 -31.80 5.25 -22.85
C LYS A 260 -30.55 5.87 -23.49
N PRO A 261 -30.55 6.12 -24.82
CA PRO A 261 -29.41 6.74 -25.51
C PRO A 261 -29.01 8.10 -24.92
#